data_AF-A0A839WBN2-F1
#
_entry.id   AF-A0A839WBN2-F1
#
_cell.length_a   1.000
_cell.length_b   1.000
_cell.length_c   1.000
_cell.angle_alpha   90.00
_cell.angle_beta   90.00
_cell.angle_gamma   90.00
#
_symmetry.space_group_name_H-M   'P 1'
#
loop_
_entity.id
_entity.type
_entity.pdbx_description
1 polymer ?
#
loop_
_entity_poly.entity_id
_entity_poly.type
_entity_poly.pdbx_seq_one_letter_code
_entity_poly.pdbx_strand_id
1 'polypeptide(L)'
;MARRERPFKGRQFTADVILWAVHWYLRFPISYRDLELMLRDRGVSVDHTTVYRWIQAYAVELEKRLQPHLRPTTGSWRVDETYLKVKGR
;
A
#
# COMPACT_ATOMS: atom_id res chain seq x y z
N MET A 1 -5.51 17.26 -23.56
CA MET A 1 -4.33 17.47 -22.70
C MET A 1 -4.70 17.07 -21.28
N ALA A 2 -4.49 15.81 -20.87
CA ALA A 2 -4.82 15.36 -19.53
C ALA A 2 -3.99 16.16 -18.51
N ARG A 3 -4.67 16.82 -17.57
CA ARG A 3 -4.04 17.57 -16.47
C ARG A 3 -3.08 16.61 -15.76
N ARG A 4 -1.77 16.89 -15.79
CA ARG A 4 -0.80 16.18 -14.95
C ARG A 4 -1.13 16.54 -13.50
N GLU A 5 -2.03 15.78 -12.89
CA GLU A 5 -2.26 15.86 -11.46
C GLU A 5 -0.95 15.48 -10.78
N ARG A 6 -0.53 16.29 -9.82
CA ARG A 6 0.66 16.03 -9.01
C ARG A 6 0.19 15.31 -7.74
N PRO A 7 0.12 13.96 -7.72
CA PRO A 7 -0.52 13.21 -6.62
C PRO A 7 0.15 13.41 -5.25
N PHE A 8 1.37 13.94 -5.23
CA PHE A 8 2.17 14.17 -4.03
C PHE A 8 2.34 15.66 -3.66
N LYS A 9 1.61 16.58 -4.32
CA LYS A 9 1.75 18.02 -4.02
C LYS A 9 1.31 18.31 -2.58
N GLY A 10 2.19 18.94 -1.79
CA GLY A 10 1.90 19.34 -0.41
C GLY A 10 2.12 18.25 0.65
N ARG A 11 2.78 17.13 0.31
CA ARG A 11 3.17 16.12 1.28
C ARG A 11 4.53 16.47 1.91
N GLN A 12 4.65 16.22 3.21
CA GLN A 12 5.88 16.40 3.98
C GLN A 12 7.00 15.43 3.54
N PHE A 13 6.61 14.27 3.01
CA PHE A 13 7.54 13.22 2.60
C PHE A 13 7.64 13.14 1.08
N THR A 14 8.82 12.74 0.60
CA THR A 14 9.08 12.51 -0.83
C THR A 14 8.16 11.41 -1.36
N ALA A 15 7.76 11.54 -2.63
CA ALA A 15 6.93 10.55 -3.32
C ALA A 15 7.51 9.14 -3.24
N ASP A 16 8.84 8.99 -3.32
CA ASP A 16 9.53 7.70 -3.30
C ASP A 16 9.31 6.93 -1.98
N VAL A 17 9.39 7.62 -0.84
CA VAL A 17 9.13 7.04 0.49
C VAL A 17 7.69 6.55 0.61
N ILE A 18 6.74 7.37 0.14
CA ILE A 18 5.31 7.04 0.17
C ILE A 18 5.03 5.82 -0.73
N LEU A 19 5.54 5.86 -1.96
CA LEU A 19 5.39 4.77 -2.92
C LEU A 19 6.04 3.48 -2.42
N TRP A 20 7.20 3.57 -1.80
CA TRP A 20 7.90 2.42 -1.21
C TRP A 20 7.04 1.77 -0.11
N ALA A 21 6.52 2.56 0.84
CA ALA A 21 5.68 2.03 1.91
C ALA A 21 4.39 1.38 1.39
N VAL A 22 3.70 2.02 0.45
CA VAL A 22 2.46 1.48 -0.15
C VAL A 22 2.75 0.24 -0.98
N HIS A 23 3.85 0.22 -1.73
CA HIS A 23 4.25 -0.95 -2.53
C HIS A 23 4.51 -2.18 -1.65
N TRP A 24 5.27 -2.03 -0.56
CA TRP A 24 5.56 -3.13 0.36
C TRP A 24 4.30 -3.64 1.05
N TYR A 25 3.39 -2.75 1.45
CA TYR A 25 2.09 -3.13 2.00
C TYR A 25 1.24 -3.95 1.02
N LEU A 26 1.18 -3.54 -0.25
CA LEU A 26 0.39 -4.23 -1.27
C LEU A 26 1.01 -5.57 -1.70
N ARG A 27 2.34 -5.72 -1.58
CA ARG A 27 3.06 -6.90 -2.05
C ARG A 27 3.16 -8.00 -1.00
N PHE A 28 3.23 -7.66 0.28
CA PHE A 28 3.53 -8.59 1.37
C PHE A 28 2.59 -8.38 2.56
N PRO A 29 2.30 -9.42 3.36
CA PRO A 29 1.44 -9.32 4.54
C PRO A 29 2.17 -8.64 5.72
N ILE A 30 2.51 -7.36 5.57
CA ILE A 30 3.27 -6.57 6.54
C ILE A 30 2.32 -5.65 7.32
N SER A 31 2.50 -5.53 8.63
CA SER A 31 1.68 -4.62 9.43
C SER A 31 2.13 -3.16 9.26
N TYR A 32 1.24 -2.20 9.57
CA TYR A 32 1.59 -0.77 9.54
C TYR A 32 2.73 -0.42 10.51
N ARG A 33 2.85 -1.15 11.62
CA ARG A 33 3.92 -0.98 12.61
C ARG A 33 5.26 -1.48 12.08
N ASP A 34 5.24 -2.61 11.38
CA ASP A 34 6.46 -3.13 10.74
C ASP A 34 6.93 -2.18 9.63
N LEU A 35 6.03 -1.58 8.86
CA LEU A 35 6.39 -0.55 7.88
C LEU A 35 7.00 0.69 8.53
N GLU A 36 6.46 1.14 9.68
CA GLU A 36 7.07 2.21 10.48
C GLU A 36 8.52 1.85 10.88
N LEU A 37 8.76 0.62 11.36
CA LEU A 37 10.10 0.15 11.71
C LEU A 37 11.03 0.09 10.49
N MET A 38 10.56 -0.46 9.37
CA MET A 38 11.34 -0.53 8.12
C MET A 38 11.70 0.85 7.54
N LEU A 39 10.86 1.85 7.76
CA LEU A 39 11.15 3.23 7.38
C LEU A 39 12.14 3.86 8.36
N ARG A 40 12.02 3.56 9.65
CA ARG A 40 12.95 4.01 10.69
C ARG A 40 14.37 3.49 10.46
N ASP A 41 14.52 2.23 10.07
CA ASP A 41 15.81 1.63 9.71
C ASP A 41 16.46 2.31 8.50
N ARG A 42 15.66 2.93 7.63
CA ARG A 42 16.12 3.75 6.50
C ARG A 42 16.36 5.23 6.88
N GLY A 43 16.28 5.57 8.17
CA GLY A 43 16.44 6.94 8.66
C GLY A 43 15.21 7.82 8.48
N VAL A 44 14.04 7.27 8.12
CA VAL A 44 12.80 8.02 7.94
C VAL A 44 11.89 7.78 9.14
N SER A 45 11.73 8.80 9.99
CA SER A 45 10.82 8.74 11.14
C SER A 45 9.38 9.04 10.70
N VAL A 46 8.51 8.02 10.72
CA VAL A 46 7.09 8.11 10.36
C VAL A 46 6.27 7.31 11.34
N ASP A 47 5.17 7.86 11.85
CA ASP A 47 4.23 7.09 12.67
C ASP A 47 3.35 6.18 11.79
N HIS A 48 3.04 4.96 12.27
CA HIS A 48 2.16 4.01 11.58
C HIS A 48 0.82 4.59 11.11
N THR A 49 0.23 5.58 11.81
CA THR A 49 -1.02 6.22 11.37
C THR A 49 -0.83 7.03 10.09
N THR A 50 0.36 7.57 9.87
CA THR A 50 0.73 8.28 8.63
C THR A 50 0.85 7.31 7.47
N VAL A 51 1.48 6.15 7.70
CA VAL A 51 1.56 5.06 6.73
C VAL A 51 0.16 4.57 6.35
N TYR A 52 -0.72 4.37 7.34
CA TYR A 52 -2.12 4.04 7.12
C TYR A 52 -2.83 5.05 6.21
N ARG A 53 -2.67 6.35 6.46
CA ARG A 53 -3.26 7.42 5.63
C ARG A 53 -2.74 7.40 4.20
N TRP A 54 -1.46 7.09 3.98
CA TRP A 54 -0.92 6.94 2.63
C TRP A 54 -1.52 5.76 1.90
N ILE A 55 -1.63 4.61 2.57
CA ILE A 55 -2.21 3.41 1.98
C ILE A 55 -3.66 3.65 1.62
N GLN A 56 -4.47 4.21 2.50
CA GLN A 56 -5.86 4.57 2.20
C GLN A 56 -5.99 5.54 1.02
N ALA A 57 -5.07 6.50 0.89
CA ALA A 57 -5.12 7.50 -0.18
C ALA A 57 -4.64 6.97 -1.55
N TYR A 58 -3.62 6.11 -1.56
CA TYR A 58 -2.89 5.79 -2.79
C TYR A 58 -3.05 4.34 -3.24
N ALA A 59 -3.46 3.41 -2.36
CA ALA A 59 -3.53 1.98 -2.70
C ALA A 59 -4.43 1.71 -3.91
N VAL A 60 -5.64 2.29 -3.93
CA VAL A 60 -6.62 2.08 -5.01
C VAL A 60 -6.09 2.57 -6.36
N GLU A 61 -5.43 3.73 -6.39
CA GLU A 61 -4.88 4.30 -7.62
C GLU A 61 -3.65 3.51 -8.11
N LEU A 62 -2.81 3.05 -7.18
CA LEU A 62 -1.67 2.18 -7.49
C LEU A 62 -2.11 0.82 -8.03
N GLU A 63 -3.10 0.20 -7.40
CA GLU A 63 -3.66 -1.08 -7.83
C GLU A 63 -4.22 -0.98 -9.25
N LYS A 64 -5.02 0.05 -9.55
CA LYS A 64 -5.55 0.30 -10.91
C LYS A 64 -4.46 0.43 -11.97
N ARG A 65 -3.33 1.07 -11.63
CA ARG A 65 -2.19 1.22 -12.54
C ARG A 65 -1.34 -0.03 -12.64
N LEU A 66 -1.29 -0.84 -11.57
CA LEU A 66 -0.52 -2.07 -11.53
C LEU A 66 -1.25 -3.23 -12.22
N GLN A 67 -2.58 -3.28 -12.12
CA GLN A 67 -3.41 -4.38 -12.60
C GLN A 67 -3.17 -4.76 -14.09
N PRO A 68 -3.01 -3.83 -15.05
CA PRO A 68 -2.70 -4.18 -16.44
C PRO A 68 -1.32 -4.84 -16.63
N HIS A 69 -0.41 -4.64 -15.69
CA HIS A 69 0.94 -5.22 -15.69
C HIS A 69 1.00 -6.58 -14.99
N LEU A 70 -0.07 -6.98 -14.28
CA LEU A 70 -0.16 -8.27 -13.62
C LEU A 70 -0.67 -9.33 -14.62
N ARG A 71 -0.16 -10.55 -14.49
CA ARG A 71 -0.63 -11.66 -15.33
C ARG A 71 -2.10 -11.96 -14.99
N PRO A 72 -3.00 -12.03 -15.97
CA PRO A 72 -4.38 -12.42 -15.71
C PRO A 72 -4.43 -13.88 -15.26
N THR A 73 -5.00 -14.13 -14.09
CA THR A 73 -5.23 -15.48 -13.56
C THR A 73 -6.53 -16.03 -14.17
N THR A 74 -6.52 -16.34 -15.46
CA THR A 74 -7.72 -16.83 -16.16
C THR A 74 -7.62 -18.35 -16.35
N GLY A 75 -8.45 -19.12 -15.66
CA GLY A 75 -8.66 -20.53 -15.99
C GLY A 75 -9.39 -21.34 -14.92
N SER A 76 -8.90 -21.33 -13.69
CA SER A 76 -9.56 -22.02 -12.57
C SER A 76 -9.14 -21.36 -11.25
N TRP A 77 -10.10 -21.09 -10.39
CA TRP A 77 -9.89 -20.48 -9.08
C TRP A 77 -10.12 -21.58 -8.05
N ARG A 78 -9.14 -21.82 -7.17
CA ARG A 78 -9.35 -22.63 -5.96
C ARG A 78 -9.67 -21.67 -4.83
N VAL A 79 -10.81 -21.89 -4.18
CA VAL A 79 -11.26 -21.08 -3.05
C VAL A 79 -11.10 -21.94 -1.81
N ASP A 80 -10.18 -21.55 -0.94
CA ASP A 80 -10.06 -22.15 0.39
C ASP A 80 -10.76 -21.22 1.39
N GLU A 81 -11.73 -21.75 2.14
CA GLU A 81 -12.43 -20.98 3.16
C GLU A 81 -11.55 -20.89 4.41
N THR A 82 -11.25 -19.66 4.85
CA THR A 82 -10.51 -19.40 6.10
C THR A 82 -11.40 -18.59 7.04
N TYR A 83 -11.79 -19.18 8.17
CA TYR A 83 -12.55 -18.48 9.20
C TYR A 83 -11.65 -17.54 10.00
N LEU A 84 -11.81 -16.24 9.78
CA LEU A 84 -11.13 -15.19 10.55
C LEU A 84 -12.08 -14.62 11.59
N LYS A 85 -11.74 -14.74 12.88
CA LYS A 85 -12.51 -14.14 13.97
C LYS A 85 -12.21 -12.64 14.06
N VAL A 86 -13.07 -11.82 13.47
CA VAL A 86 -12.91 -10.35 13.49
C VAL A 86 -13.67 -9.77 14.69
N LYS A 87 -12.96 -9.01 15.55
CA LYS A 87 -13.52 -8.28 16.71
C LYS A 87 -14.35 -9.12 17.70
N GLY A 88 -13.94 -10.37 17.91
CA GLY A 88 -14.23 -11.15 19.13
C GLY A 88 -15.55 -10.89 19.84
N ARG A 89 -16.67 -11.14 19.16
CA ARG A 89 -17.84 -11.75 19.77
C ARG A 89 -18.34 -12.82 18.81
#